data_AF-A0A7X8GPM8-F1
#
_entry.id   AF-A0A7X8GPM8-F1
#
_cell.length_a   1.000
_cell.length_b   1.000
_cell.length_c   1.000
_cell.angle_alpha   90.00
_cell.angle_beta   90.00
_cell.angle_gamma   90.00
#
_symmetry.space_group_name_H-M   'P 1'
#
loop_
_entity.id
_entity.type
_entity.pdbx_description
1 polymer ?
#
loop_
_entity_poly.entity_id
_entity_poly.type
_entity_poly.pdbx_seq_one_letter_code
_entity_poly.pdbx_strand_id
1 'polypeptide(L)'
;MPRYRYTAYDPQGKLLAGEVEGPNEASAVQALGREGLVPVEIRGLAGQEKLSRKSRKQVPLEDTLLFCRSLAGYLRSGLTLSHVLVLLGKQSPRESLRELYGSLKKEVEAGKSLG
;
A
#
# COMPACT_ATOMS: atom_id res chain seq x y z
N MET A 1 -0.48 -19.89 19.59
CA MET A 1 -1.83 -20.09 19.05
C MET A 1 -2.06 -19.03 17.98
N PRO A 2 -2.70 -19.35 16.83
CA PRO A 2 -2.94 -18.38 15.78
C PRO A 2 -3.94 -17.31 16.28
N ARG A 3 -3.57 -16.04 16.11
CA ARG A 3 -4.46 -14.90 16.37
C ARG A 3 -5.03 -14.43 15.05
N TYR A 4 -6.24 -13.88 15.08
CA TYR A 4 -6.89 -13.27 13.92
C TYR A 4 -7.39 -11.89 14.33
N ARG A 5 -7.08 -10.87 13.54
CA ARG A 5 -7.68 -9.55 13.70
C ARG A 5 -8.99 -9.52 12.93
N TYR A 6 -10.06 -9.05 13.55
CA TYR A 6 -11.36 -8.98 12.93
C TYR A 6 -11.92 -7.56 12.93
N THR A 7 -12.77 -7.28 11.96
CA THR A 7 -13.69 -6.14 11.94
C THR A 7 -15.09 -6.70 11.77
N ALA A 8 -15.98 -6.42 12.72
CA ALA A 8 -17.34 -6.94 12.74
C ALA A 8 -18.35 -5.86 13.10
N TYR A 9 -19.60 -6.02 12.68
CA TYR A 9 -20.70 -5.18 13.13
C TYR A 9 -21.33 -5.80 14.38
N ASP A 10 -21.57 -4.96 15.38
CA ASP A 10 -22.49 -5.24 16.48
C ASP A 10 -23.94 -5.32 15.94
N PRO A 11 -24.87 -6.07 16.57
CA PRO A 11 -26.30 -5.97 16.30
C PRO A 11 -26.86 -4.53 16.35
N GLN A 12 -26.19 -3.60 17.01
CA GLN A 12 -26.52 -2.16 16.97
C GLN A 12 -25.97 -1.40 15.74
N GLY A 13 -25.33 -2.09 14.79
CA GLY A 13 -24.76 -1.52 13.57
C GLY A 13 -23.42 -0.81 13.77
N LYS A 14 -22.80 -0.93 14.95
CA LYS A 14 -21.51 -0.30 15.25
C LYS A 14 -20.36 -1.19 14.77
N LEU A 15 -19.41 -0.59 14.04
CA LEU A 15 -18.20 -1.28 13.60
C LEU A 15 -17.24 -1.45 14.78
N LEU A 16 -16.89 -2.70 15.09
CA LEU A 16 -15.97 -3.09 16.16
C LEU A 16 -14.76 -3.81 15.54
N ALA A 17 -13.57 -3.45 15.98
CA ALA A 17 -12.34 -4.10 15.57
C ALA A 17 -11.65 -4.69 16.81
N GLY A 18 -11.26 -5.96 16.73
CA GLY A 18 -10.66 -6.69 17.83
C GLY A 18 -9.73 -7.81 17.35
N GLU A 19 -9.22 -8.59 18.28
CA GLU A 19 -8.44 -9.79 18.01
C GLU A 19 -9.17 -11.00 18.60
N VAL A 20 -9.20 -12.11 17.87
CA VAL A 20 -9.80 -13.38 18.28
C VAL A 20 -8.78 -14.49 18.08
N GLU A 21 -8.69 -15.39 19.06
CA GLU A 21 -7.83 -16.57 19.01
C GLU A 21 -8.60 -17.75 18.43
N GLY A 22 -7.99 -18.46 17.48
CA GLY A 22 -8.64 -19.60 16.84
C GLY A 22 -7.64 -20.50 16.11
N PRO A 23 -7.95 -21.79 15.95
CA PRO A 23 -7.10 -22.69 15.18
C PRO A 23 -7.12 -22.33 13.68
N ASN A 24 -8.28 -21.94 13.13
CA ASN A 24 -8.49 -21.58 11.73
C ASN A 24 -9.45 -20.37 11.60
N GLU A 25 -9.48 -19.72 10.43
CA GLU A 25 -10.40 -18.59 10.14
C GLU A 25 -11.88 -18.96 10.35
N ALA A 26 -12.30 -20.17 9.95
CA ALA A 26 -13.66 -20.65 10.18
C ALA A 26 -14.02 -20.73 11.68
N SER A 27 -13.07 -21.10 12.55
CA SER A 27 -13.28 -21.10 14.00
C SER A 27 -13.32 -19.67 14.56
N ALA A 28 -12.56 -18.73 13.98
CA ALA A 28 -12.64 -17.31 14.34
C ALA A 28 -14.00 -16.70 13.95
N VAL A 29 -14.53 -17.01 12.76
CA VAL A 29 -15.90 -16.61 12.35
C VAL A 29 -16.94 -17.13 13.33
N GLN A 30 -16.85 -18.41 13.70
CA GLN A 30 -17.81 -19.01 14.64
C GLN A 30 -17.71 -18.42 16.04
N ALA A 31 -16.51 -18.08 16.51
CA ALA A 31 -16.33 -17.40 17.79
C ALA A 31 -17.00 -16.01 17.78
N LEU A 32 -16.80 -15.23 16.72
CA LEU A 32 -17.46 -13.92 16.55
C LEU A 32 -18.98 -14.02 16.44
N GLY A 33 -19.47 -15.03 15.71
CA GLY A 33 -20.91 -15.29 15.61
C GLY A 33 -21.55 -15.68 16.94
N ARG A 34 -20.82 -16.39 17.83
CA ARG A 34 -21.28 -16.69 19.20
C ARG A 34 -21.36 -15.44 20.08
N GLU A 35 -20.53 -14.44 19.82
CA GLU A 35 -20.59 -13.13 20.47
C GLU A 35 -21.67 -12.21 19.86
N GLY A 36 -22.44 -12.70 18.88
CA GLY A 36 -23.46 -11.93 18.18
C GLY A 36 -22.92 -10.94 17.17
N LEU A 37 -21.60 -10.94 16.91
CA LEU A 37 -20.94 -10.04 15.98
C LEU A 37 -21.02 -10.58 14.55
N VAL A 38 -21.26 -9.71 13.58
CA VAL A 38 -21.27 -10.04 12.15
C VAL A 38 -19.93 -9.66 11.53
N PRO A 39 -19.00 -10.61 11.27
CA PRO A 39 -17.69 -10.31 10.73
C PRO A 39 -17.78 -9.78 9.29
N VAL A 40 -17.11 -8.67 9.03
CA VAL A 40 -16.94 -8.06 7.70
C VAL A 40 -15.57 -8.45 7.12
N GLU A 41 -14.56 -8.50 7.98
CA GLU A 41 -13.19 -8.83 7.59
C GLU A 41 -12.51 -9.60 8.72
N ILE A 42 -11.82 -10.68 8.38
CA ILE A 42 -10.99 -11.46 9.31
C ILE A 42 -9.62 -11.65 8.66
N ARG A 43 -8.55 -11.31 9.37
CA ARG A 43 -7.16 -11.44 8.92
C ARG A 43 -6.34 -12.22 9.92
N GLY A 44 -5.68 -13.29 9.46
CA GLY A 44 -4.73 -14.03 10.29
C GLY A 44 -3.53 -13.18 10.69
N LEU A 45 -3.20 -13.19 11.99
CA LEU A 45 -1.93 -12.72 12.58
C LEU A 45 -0.90 -13.86 12.64
N ALA A 46 -1.26 -15.06 12.16
CA ALA A 46 -0.36 -16.20 12.04
C ALA A 46 0.66 -15.95 10.92
N GLY A 47 1.84 -15.49 11.32
CA GLY A 47 2.89 -15.11 10.39
C GLY A 47 2.90 -13.61 10.17
N GLN A 48 3.52 -12.88 11.10
CA GLN A 48 4.31 -11.72 10.72
C GLN A 48 5.49 -12.19 9.82
N GLU A 49 5.20 -12.75 8.66
CA GLU A 49 6.09 -12.45 7.55
C GLU A 49 5.83 -10.99 7.22
N LYS A 50 6.92 -10.25 7.15
CA LYS A 50 6.99 -8.83 6.82
C LYS A 50 6.55 -8.57 5.38
N LEU A 51 5.37 -9.04 4.99
CA LEU A 51 4.53 -8.35 4.03
C LEU A 51 3.97 -7.15 4.78
N SER A 52 4.87 -6.23 5.12
CA SER A 52 4.56 -4.82 5.00
C SER A 52 4.04 -4.69 3.57
N ARG A 53 2.72 -4.90 3.39
CA ARG A 53 1.95 -4.22 2.37
C ARG A 53 2.22 -2.78 2.71
N LYS A 54 3.35 -2.30 2.22
CA LYS A 54 3.76 -0.91 2.18
C LYS A 54 2.54 -0.30 1.57
N SER A 55 1.65 0.24 2.43
CA SER A 55 0.43 0.88 2.00
C SER A 55 0.90 1.73 0.85
N ARG A 56 0.45 1.41 -0.36
CA ARG A 56 0.93 2.03 -1.58
C ARG A 56 0.47 3.46 -1.43
N LYS A 57 1.29 4.27 -0.75
CA LYS A 57 0.91 5.58 -0.22
C LYS A 57 0.46 6.32 -1.45
N GLN A 58 -0.85 6.54 -1.55
CA GLN A 58 -1.43 7.15 -2.72
C GLN A 58 -0.73 8.49 -2.87
N VAL A 59 -0.07 8.66 -4.01
CA VAL A 59 0.57 9.91 -4.33
C VAL A 59 -0.55 10.92 -4.54
N PRO A 60 -0.56 12.06 -3.82
CA PRO A 60 -1.56 13.10 -4.02
C PRO A 60 -1.60 13.55 -5.48
N LEU A 61 -2.79 13.90 -5.97
CA LEU A 61 -2.97 14.32 -7.36
C LEU A 61 -2.05 15.49 -7.75
N GLU A 62 -1.85 16.44 -6.84
CA GLU A 62 -0.97 17.60 -7.02
C GLU A 62 0.47 17.20 -7.31
N ASP A 63 1.01 16.20 -6.61
CA ASP A 63 2.36 15.69 -6.83
C ASP A 63 2.47 15.03 -8.20
N THR A 64 1.44 14.29 -8.61
CA THR A 64 1.39 13.66 -9.94
C THR A 64 1.39 14.71 -11.05
N LEU A 65 0.63 15.80 -10.89
CA LEU A 65 0.61 16.90 -11.85
C LEU A 65 1.97 17.60 -11.94
N LEU A 66 2.60 17.87 -10.80
CA LEU A 66 3.94 18.47 -10.76
C LEU A 66 5.00 17.56 -11.39
N PHE A 67 4.90 16.25 -11.13
CA PHE A 67 5.75 15.25 -11.75
C PHE A 67 5.62 15.26 -13.27
N CYS A 68 4.40 15.15 -13.80
CA CYS A 68 4.16 15.11 -15.25
C CYS A 68 4.66 16.38 -15.95
N ARG A 69 4.44 17.56 -15.34
CA ARG A 69 4.92 18.84 -15.89
C ARG A 69 6.45 18.91 -15.93
N SER A 70 7.09 18.54 -14.83
CA SER A 70 8.55 18.55 -14.71
C SER A 70 9.19 17.53 -15.66
N LEU A 71 8.65 16.31 -15.70
CA LEU A 71 9.06 15.26 -16.62
C LEU A 71 8.98 15.72 -18.07
N ALA A 72 7.85 16.29 -18.49
CA ALA A 72 7.68 16.81 -19.86
C ALA A 72 8.67 17.92 -20.19
N GLY A 73 8.97 18.81 -19.23
CA GLY A 73 9.97 19.86 -19.40
C GLY A 73 11.38 19.30 -19.65
N TYR A 74 11.80 18.34 -18.82
CA TYR A 74 13.12 17.72 -18.95
C TYR A 74 13.26 16.83 -20.19
N LEU A 75 12.20 16.10 -20.56
CA LEU A 75 12.20 15.32 -21.81
C LEU A 75 12.29 16.24 -23.03
N ARG A 76 11.61 17.40 -23.00
CA ARG A 76 11.71 18.40 -24.07
C ARG A 76 13.10 19.03 -24.18
N SER A 77 13.83 19.14 -23.07
CA SER A 77 15.23 19.61 -23.10
C SER A 77 16.22 18.54 -23.54
N GLY A 78 15.76 17.36 -23.98
CA GLY A 78 16.60 16.29 -24.50
C GLY A 78 17.30 15.45 -23.43
N LEU A 79 16.88 15.55 -22.15
CA LEU A 79 17.42 14.68 -21.11
C LEU A 79 16.88 13.26 -21.27
N THR A 80 17.75 12.27 -21.03
CA THR A 80 17.32 10.88 -21.00
C THR A 80 16.42 10.64 -19.79
N LEU A 81 15.39 9.82 -19.98
CA LEU A 81 14.41 9.51 -18.94
C LEU A 81 15.04 9.05 -17.62
N SER A 82 16.08 8.21 -17.68
CA SER A 82 16.82 7.77 -16.48
C SER A 82 17.46 8.94 -15.72
N HIS A 83 18.01 9.92 -16.43
CA HIS A 83 18.57 11.13 -15.83
C HIS A 83 17.49 11.98 -15.15
N VAL A 84 16.34 12.11 -15.81
CA VAL A 84 15.20 12.87 -15.28
C VAL A 84 14.68 12.25 -13.99
N LEU A 85 14.55 10.92 -13.92
CA LEU A 85 14.12 10.21 -12.72
C LEU A 85 15.09 10.41 -11.54
N VAL A 86 16.40 10.49 -11.81
CA VAL A 86 17.41 10.81 -10.77
C VAL A 86 17.23 12.24 -10.25
N LEU A 87 17.03 13.20 -11.15
CA LEU A 87 16.80 14.61 -10.80
C LEU A 87 15.54 14.78 -9.94
N LEU A 88 14.42 14.19 -10.37
CA LEU A 88 13.15 14.22 -9.64
C LEU A 88 13.26 13.53 -8.27
N GLY A 89 14.02 12.44 -8.17
CA GLY A 89 14.39 11.79 -6.90
C GLY A 89 15.11 12.73 -5.94
N LYS A 90 16.11 13.48 -6.42
CA LYS A 90 16.89 14.41 -5.59
C LYS A 90 16.08 15.63 -5.15
N GLN A 91 15.23 16.15 -6.01
CA GLN A 91 14.43 17.36 -5.75
C GLN A 91 13.14 17.08 -4.98
N SER A 92 12.69 15.83 -4.91
CA SER A 92 11.45 15.49 -4.22
C SER A 92 11.55 15.73 -2.70
N PRO A 93 10.58 16.46 -2.10
CA PRO A 93 10.54 16.68 -0.65
C PRO A 93 10.02 15.45 0.12
N ARG A 94 9.29 14.53 -0.54
CA ARG A 94 8.67 13.36 0.10
C ARG A 94 9.49 12.10 -0.14
N GLU A 95 9.82 11.39 0.94
CA GLU A 95 10.55 10.12 0.89
C GLU A 95 9.85 9.06 0.01
N SER A 96 8.52 8.96 0.12
CA SER A 96 7.72 8.02 -0.68
C SER A 96 7.86 8.24 -2.20
N LEU A 97 8.01 9.49 -2.63
CA LEU A 97 8.25 9.82 -4.04
C LEU A 97 9.68 9.50 -4.45
N ARG A 98 10.67 9.71 -3.57
CA ARG A 98 12.06 9.34 -3.85
C ARG A 98 12.20 7.85 -4.11
N GLU A 99 11.56 7.04 -3.27
CA GLU A 99 11.53 5.60 -3.44
C GLU A 99 10.85 5.20 -4.76
N LEU A 100 9.72 5.83 -5.10
CA LEU A 100 8.99 5.59 -6.34
C LEU A 100 9.84 5.89 -7.58
N TYR A 101 10.51 7.04 -7.62
CA TYR A 101 11.40 7.39 -8.73
C TYR A 101 12.61 6.45 -8.83
N GLY A 102 13.15 6.02 -7.69
CA GLY A 102 14.22 5.02 -7.64
C GLY A 102 13.78 3.67 -8.20
N SER A 103 12.56 3.22 -7.89
CA SER A 103 11.98 2.01 -8.45
C SER A 103 11.73 2.14 -9.96
N LEU A 104 11.11 3.24 -10.41
CA LEU A 104 10.87 3.50 -11.83
C LEU A 104 12.17 3.54 -12.63
N LYS A 105 13.22 4.18 -12.10
CA LYS A 105 14.54 4.19 -12.73
C LYS A 105 15.07 2.78 -12.97
N LYS A 106 15.00 1.91 -11.95
CA LYS A 106 15.45 0.52 -12.07
C LYS A 106 14.66 -0.24 -13.13
N GLU A 107 13.34 -0.02 -13.21
CA GLU A 107 12.49 -0.66 -14.21
C GLU A 107 12.80 -0.20 -15.63
N VAL A 108 13.01 1.09 -15.82
CA VAL A 108 13.41 1.67 -17.12
C VAL A 108 14.80 1.18 -17.54
N GLU A 109 15.76 1.15 -16.61
CA GLU A 109 17.11 0.61 -16.86
C GLU A 109 17.07 -0.90 -17.16
N ALA A 110 16.10 -1.63 -16.61
CA ALA A 110 15.84 -3.03 -16.92
C ALA A 110 15.11 -3.23 -18.27
N GLY A 111 14.85 -2.15 -19.02
CA GLY A 111 14.22 -2.21 -20.34
C GLY A 111 12.69 -2.34 -20.32
N LYS A 112 12.05 -2.18 -19.16
CA LYS A 112 10.57 -2.14 -19.10
C LYS A 112 10.07 -0.83 -19.70
N SER A 113 9.06 -0.93 -20.56
CA SER A 113 8.35 0.24 -21.08
C SER A 113 7.51 0.89 -19.99
N LEU A 114 7.49 2.23 -19.96
CA LEU A 114 6.50 3.00 -19.22
C LEU A 114 5.19 2.97 -20.03
N GLY A 115 4.30 2.04 -19.68
CA GLY A 115 2.98 1.88 -20.27
C GLY A 115 1.93 1.67 -19.18
#